data_AF-K1TC24-F1
#
_entry.id   AF-K1TC24-F1
#
_cell.length_a   1.000
_cell.length_b   1.000
_cell.length_c   1.000
_cell.angle_alpha   90.00
_cell.angle_beta   90.00
_cell.angle_gamma   90.00
#
_symmetry.space_group_name_H-M   'P 1'
#
loop_
_entity.id
_entity.type
_entity.pdbx_description
1 polymer ?
#
loop_
_entity_poly.entity_id
_entity_poly.type
_entity_poly.pdbx_seq_one_letter_code
_entity_poly.pdbx_strand_id
1 'polypeptide(L)' 'NHAVRNLIREGKSHQLASVMQTNRKLGMITMDEAIVQLYFEGKIDREHAIQFAQDPDSMENKI' A
#
# COMPACT_ATOMS: atom_id res chain seq x y z
N ASN A 1 15.97 1.63 7.19
CA ASN A 1 15.25 0.65 8.02
C ASN A 1 15.99 -0.69 7.99
N HIS A 2 16.44 -1.19 9.14
CA HIS A 2 17.19 -2.46 9.24
C HIS A 2 16.31 -3.68 8.91
N ALA A 3 15.01 -3.63 9.26
CA ALA A 3 14.06 -4.72 9.02
C ALA A 3 13.86 -4.98 7.52
N VAL A 4 13.64 -3.94 6.71
CA VAL A 4 13.49 -4.05 5.25
C VAL A 4 14.75 -4.64 4.61
N ARG A 5 15.94 -4.20 5.04
CA ARG A 5 17.22 -4.70 4.51
C ARG A 5 17.41 -6.19 4.81
N ASN A 6 17.01 -6.64 6.00
CA ASN A 6 17.07 -8.04 6.38
C ASN A 6 16.09 -8.89 5.57
N LEU A 7 14.84 -8.43 5.42
CA LEU A 7 13.83 -9.14 4.62
C LEU A 7 14.25 -9.32 3.16
N ILE A 8 14.89 -8.31 2.57
CA ILE A 8 15.44 -8.40 1.21
C ILE A 8 16.56 -9.45 1.12
N ARG A 9 17.50 -9.45 2.09
CA ARG A 9 18.59 -10.44 2.12
C ARG A 9 18.11 -11.87 2.33
N GLU A 10 17.02 -12.05 3.08
CA GLU A 10 16.42 -13.35 3.38
C GLU A 10 15.44 -13.82 2.29
N GLY A 11 15.21 -13.03 1.22
CA GLY A 11 14.24 -13.36 0.17
C GLY A 11 12.77 -13.30 0.62
N LYS A 12 12.50 -12.71 1.79
CA LYS A 12 11.16 -12.62 2.41
C LYS A 12 10.41 -11.37 1.96
N SER A 13 10.44 -11.07 0.67
CA SER A 13 9.86 -9.85 0.08
C SER A 13 8.35 -9.73 0.33
N HIS A 14 7.63 -10.85 0.49
CA HIS A 14 6.21 -10.86 0.83
C HIS A 14 5.90 -10.20 2.19
N GLN A 15 6.85 -10.21 3.13
CA GLN A 15 6.67 -9.57 4.44
C GLN A 15 6.86 -8.05 4.41
N LEU A 16 7.39 -7.50 3.29
CA LEU A 16 7.60 -6.07 3.15
C LEU A 16 6.30 -5.29 3.26
N ALA A 17 5.18 -5.83 2.77
CA ALA A 17 3.87 -5.19 2.89
C ALA A 17 3.49 -4.93 4.35
N SER A 18 3.66 -5.93 5.23
CA SER A 18 3.41 -5.80 6.67
C SER A 18 4.36 -4.79 7.34
N VAL A 19 5.63 -4.77 6.92
CA VAL A 19 6.60 -3.78 7.42
C VAL A 19 6.24 -2.37 6.95
N MET A 20 5.76 -2.19 5.72
CA MET A 20 5.31 -0.89 5.22
C MET A 20 4.09 -0.38 5.99
N GLN A 21 3.09 -1.24 6.24
CA GLN A 21 1.90 -0.90 7.04
C GLN A 21 2.26 -0.44 8.46
N THR A 22 3.18 -1.14 9.12
CA THR A 22 3.58 -0.82 10.51
C THR A 22 4.50 0.41 10.61
N ASN A 23 5.24 0.73 9.55
CA ASN A 23 6.17 1.86 9.51
C ASN A 23 5.62 3.10 8.80
N ARG A 24 4.28 3.27 8.77
CA ARG A 24 3.64 4.47 8.21
C ARG A 24 4.16 5.78 8.83
N LYS A 25 4.48 5.77 10.13
CA LYS A 25 5.10 6.93 10.82
C LYS A 25 6.47 7.33 10.28
N LEU A 26 7.18 6.41 9.61
CA LEU A 26 8.46 6.67 8.94
C LEU A 26 8.28 7.08 7.48
N GLY A 27 7.05 7.38 7.05
CA GLY A 27 6.73 7.78 5.67
C GLY A 27 6.59 6.62 4.69
N MET A 28 6.50 5.37 5.17
CA MET A 28 6.16 4.24 4.30
C MET A 28 4.69 4.32 3.92
N ILE A 29 4.39 4.03 2.65
CA ILE A 29 3.03 4.00 2.11
C ILE A 29 2.86 2.73 1.30
N THR A 30 1.74 2.05 1.49
CA THR A 30 1.34 0.91 0.65
C THR A 30 0.70 1.40 -0.65
N MET A 31 0.64 0.52 -1.66
CA MET A 31 0.00 0.85 -2.93
C MET A 31 -1.46 1.28 -2.72
N ASP A 32 -2.23 0.51 -1.94
CA ASP A 32 -3.63 0.80 -1.68
C ASP A 32 -3.80 2.15 -0.96
N GLU A 33 -2.95 2.47 0.02
CA GLU A 33 -3.01 3.78 0.70
C GLU A 33 -2.72 4.93 -0.25
N ALA A 34 -1.78 4.76 -1.18
CA ALA A 34 -1.47 5.78 -2.18
C ALA A 34 -2.64 5.99 -3.15
N ILE A 35 -3.29 4.90 -3.59
CA ILE A 35 -4.47 4.96 -4.46
C ILE A 35 -5.64 5.63 -3.74
N VAL A 36 -5.92 5.25 -2.48
CA VAL A 36 -6.96 5.86 -1.65
C VAL A 36 -6.72 7.37 -1.52
N GLN A 37 -5.47 7.78 -1.28
CA GLN A 37 -5.13 9.19 -1.20
C GLN A 37 -5.40 9.92 -2.53
N LEU A 38 -4.99 9.36 -3.66
CA LEU A 38 -5.25 9.95 -4.98
C LEU A 38 -6.76 10.07 -5.28
N TYR A 39 -7.55 9.09 -4.85
CA TYR A 39 -9.01 9.12 -4.98
C TYR A 39 -9.63 10.25 -4.14
N PHE A 40 -9.27 10.37 -2.86
CA PHE A 40 -9.76 11.44 -1.99
C PHE A 40 -9.29 12.84 -2.42
N GLU A 41 -8.13 12.93 -3.07
CA GLU A 41 -7.65 14.16 -3.71
C GLU A 41 -8.38 14.48 -5.04
N GLY A 42 -9.28 13.61 -5.50
CA GLY A 42 -10.04 13.76 -6.75
C GLY A 42 -9.19 13.62 -8.01
N LYS A 43 -8.01 13.00 -7.92
CA LYS A 43 -7.09 12.81 -9.05
C LYS A 43 -7.42 11.59 -9.91
N ILE A 44 -8.10 10.62 -9.33
CA ILE A 44 -8.56 9.40 -10.00
C ILE A 44 -10.02 9.15 -9.63
N ASP A 45 -10.75 8.45 -10.49
CA ASP A 45 -12.11 8.03 -10.21
C ASP A 45 -12.14 6.70 -9.42
N ARG A 46 -13.34 6.31 -8.98
CA ARG A 46 -13.55 5.09 -8.18
C ARG A 46 -13.18 3.82 -8.96
N GLU A 47 -13.51 3.76 -10.24
CA GLU A 47 -13.24 2.58 -11.08
C GLU A 47 -11.74 2.35 -11.24
N HIS A 48 -10.98 3.40 -11.53
CA HIS A 48 -9.52 3.33 -11.59
C HIS A 48 -8.93 3.00 -10.21
N ALA A 49 -9.47 3.54 -9.12
CA ALA A 49 -9.00 3.19 -7.78
C ALA A 49 -9.14 1.69 -7.49
N ILE A 50 -10.28 1.08 -7.82
CA ILE A 50 -10.53 -0.36 -7.60
C ILE A 50 -9.71 -1.22 -8.56
N GLN A 51 -9.63 -0.83 -9.84
CA GLN A 51 -8.93 -1.60 -10.87
C GLN A 51 -7.42 -1.71 -10.60
N PHE A 52 -6.81 -0.66 -10.06
CA PHE A 52 -5.36 -0.61 -9.81
C PHE A 52 -4.97 -0.97 -8.37
N ALA A 53 -5.93 -1.26 -7.49
CA ALA A 53 -5.67 -1.71 -6.12
C ALA A 53 -5.01 -3.10 -6.09
N GLN A 54 -4.17 -3.35 -5.08
CA GLN A 54 -3.67 -4.70 -4.83
C GLN A 54 -4.77 -5.63 -4.31
N ASP A 55 -5.71 -5.08 -3.53
CA ASP A 55 -6.87 -5.77 -3.00
C ASP A 55 -8.14 -4.98 -3.37
N PRO A 56 -8.77 -5.30 -4.51
CA PRO A 56 -9.98 -4.59 -4.98
C PRO A 56 -11.15 -4.68 -4.01
N ASP A 57 -11.34 -5.82 -3.34
CA ASP A 57 -12.43 -6.02 -2.37
C ASP A 57 -12.21 -5.14 -1.14
N SER A 58 -10.98 -5.08 -0.62
CA SER A 58 -10.62 -4.17 0.47
C SER A 58 -10.70 -2.71 0.06
N MET A 59 -10.34 -2.39 -1.19
CA MET A 59 -10.43 -1.04 -1.74
C MET A 59 -11.88 -0.58 -1.82
N GLU A 60 -12.77 -1.39 -2.41
CA GLU A 60 -14.20 -1.10 -2.53
C GLU A 60 -14.86 -0.79 -1.18
N ASN A 61 -14.44 -1.46 -0.10
CA ASN A 61 -14.94 -1.18 1.25
C ASN A 61 -14.40 0.12 1.87
N LYS A 62 -13.32 0.71 1.33
CA LYS A 62 -12.64 1.90 1.89
C LYS A 62 -13.06 3.22 1.22
N ILE A 63 -13.56 3.19 0.00
CA ILE A 63 -13.90 4.38 -0.82
C ILE A 63 -15.39 4.48 -1.12
#